data_AF-A0A3M1LKS4-F1
#
_entry.id   AF-A0A3M1LKS4-F1
#
_cell.length_a   1.000
_cell.length_b   1.000
_cell.length_c   1.000
_cell.angle_alpha   90.00
_cell.angle_beta   90.00
_cell.angle_gamma   90.00
#
_symmetry.space_group_name_H-M   'P 1'
#
loop_
_entity.id
_entity.type
_entity.pdbx_description
1 polymer ?
#
loop_
_entity_poly.entity_id
_entity_poly.type
_entity_poly.pdbx_seq_one_letter_code
_entity_poly.pdbx_strand_id
1 'polypeptide(L)'
;MVVFTSAFGLVTLLGYLSIPVFQQIQWVLVQWVVVIAAFALILGFFNVLQVHLERITHRESGWFYSLVLVFTAIIVLIFGLGGGPGDEPFLWFVRWVLLPLGASIAALLVFILTYAAYRTLRLRRQAGGLLFLLSVIVILLGRVTLVGPAGPLVAWFRDRWLAAATGGMRGLILGVALGTIATGLRLLLGADRIQSE
;
A
#
# COMPACT_ATOMS: atom_id res chain seq x y z
N MET A 1 -0.42 10.09 -16.12
CA MET A 1 -0.68 9.40 -14.82
C MET A 1 0.60 8.94 -14.16
N VAL A 2 1.36 8.01 -14.76
CA VAL A 2 2.62 7.50 -14.18
C VAL A 2 3.59 8.63 -13.84
N VAL A 3 3.74 9.64 -14.69
CA VAL A 3 4.64 10.80 -14.43
C VAL A 3 4.21 11.62 -13.20
N PHE A 4 2.91 11.81 -12.97
CA PHE A 4 2.39 12.56 -11.82
C PHE A 4 2.59 11.74 -10.54
N THR A 5 2.19 10.47 -10.55
CA THR A 5 2.41 9.51 -9.45
C THR A 5 3.90 9.38 -9.08
N SER A 6 4.78 9.26 -10.06
CA SER A 6 6.23 9.19 -9.86
C SER A 6 6.81 10.50 -9.34
N ALA A 7 6.29 11.67 -9.77
CA ALA A 7 6.74 12.97 -9.30
C ALA A 7 6.38 13.22 -7.82
N PHE A 8 5.18 12.87 -7.38
CA PHE A 8 4.80 12.96 -5.96
C PHE A 8 5.56 11.94 -5.08
N GLY A 9 5.83 10.74 -5.61
CA GLY A 9 6.72 9.77 -4.97
C GLY A 9 8.16 10.28 -4.82
N LEU A 10 8.70 10.95 -5.84
CA LEU A 10 10.01 11.60 -5.79
C LEU A 10 10.05 12.76 -4.80
N VAL A 11 9.03 13.63 -4.79
CA VAL A 11 8.96 14.78 -3.86
C VAL A 11 8.91 14.32 -2.40
N THR A 12 8.20 13.24 -2.10
CA THR A 12 8.16 12.67 -0.74
C THR A 12 9.46 11.97 -0.34
N LEU A 13 10.15 11.31 -1.27
CA LEU A 13 11.51 10.79 -1.05
C LEU A 13 12.52 11.92 -0.79
N LEU A 14 12.42 13.04 -1.52
CA LEU A 14 13.29 14.21 -1.36
C LEU A 14 13.00 14.98 -0.05
N GLY A 15 11.76 14.97 0.45
CA GLY A 15 11.41 15.47 1.79
C GLY A 15 12.17 14.79 2.91
N TYR A 16 12.57 13.54 2.67
CA TYR A 16 13.37 12.79 3.63
C TYR A 16 14.83 13.25 3.67
N LEU A 17 15.36 14.02 2.71
CA LEU A 17 16.77 14.52 2.69
C LEU A 17 17.05 15.69 3.66
N SER A 18 16.14 15.99 4.58
CA SER A 18 16.29 17.03 5.62
C SER A 18 16.45 18.46 5.08
N ILE A 19 15.99 18.73 3.86
CA ILE A 19 15.92 20.08 3.30
C ILE A 19 14.58 20.71 3.73
N PRO A 20 14.57 21.88 4.41
CA PRO A 20 13.38 22.45 5.05
C PRO A 20 12.17 22.64 4.12
N VAL A 21 12.42 23.05 2.87
CA VAL A 21 11.37 23.31 1.86
C VAL A 21 10.58 22.04 1.51
N PHE A 22 11.25 20.89 1.39
CA PHE A 22 10.60 19.65 1.00
C PHE A 22 9.83 18.99 2.16
N GLN A 23 10.20 19.26 3.41
CA GLN A 23 9.47 18.79 4.59
C GLN A 23 8.09 19.45 4.70
N GLN A 24 7.99 20.76 4.45
CA GLN A 24 6.72 21.47 4.51
C GLN A 24 5.72 20.98 3.45
N ILE A 25 6.21 20.74 2.23
CA ILE A 25 5.40 20.16 1.15
C ILE A 25 4.94 18.74 1.53
N GLN A 26 5.84 17.92 2.07
CA GLN A 26 5.49 16.57 2.52
C GLN A 26 4.37 16.58 3.57
N TRP A 27 4.44 17.46 4.57
CA TRP A 27 3.40 17.59 5.59
C TRP A 27 2.03 17.92 5.01
N VAL A 28 1.98 18.90 4.09
CA VAL A 28 0.73 19.28 3.41
C VAL A 28 0.17 18.09 2.62
N LEU A 29 1.01 17.40 1.84
CA LEU A 29 0.57 16.26 1.04
C LEU A 29 0.06 15.10 1.88
N VAL A 30 0.75 14.79 2.98
CA VAL A 30 0.32 13.75 3.91
C VAL A 30 -1.02 14.11 4.53
N GLN A 31 -1.22 15.37 4.92
CA GLN A 31 -2.50 15.82 5.49
C GLN A 31 -3.66 15.66 4.50
N TRP A 32 -3.46 16.08 3.23
CA TRP A 32 -4.47 15.88 2.18
C TRP A 32 -4.83 14.40 2.01
N VAL A 33 -3.82 13.51 2.00
CA VAL A 33 -4.11 12.08 1.86
C VAL A 33 -4.76 11.47 3.09
N VAL A 34 -4.43 11.91 4.30
CA VAL A 34 -5.14 11.46 5.50
C VAL A 34 -6.62 11.81 5.42
N VAL A 35 -6.96 13.04 4.98
CA VAL A 35 -8.35 13.47 4.79
C VAL A 35 -9.05 12.63 3.72
N ILE A 36 -8.44 12.48 2.54
CA ILE A 36 -9.01 11.67 1.44
C ILE A 36 -9.18 10.21 1.87
N ALA A 37 -8.18 9.64 2.56
CA ALA A 37 -8.22 8.27 3.05
C ALA A 37 -9.35 8.05 4.06
N ALA A 38 -9.65 9.03 4.92
CA ALA A 38 -10.77 8.96 5.85
C ALA A 38 -12.11 8.85 5.10
N PHE A 39 -12.35 9.70 4.09
CA PHE A 39 -13.56 9.61 3.26
C PHE A 39 -13.62 8.31 2.43
N ALA A 40 -12.49 7.91 1.85
CA ALA A 40 -12.40 6.68 1.07
C ALA A 40 -12.66 5.43 1.92
N LEU A 41 -12.20 5.42 3.18
CA LEU A 41 -12.46 4.34 4.13
C LEU A 41 -13.95 4.24 4.42
N ILE A 42 -14.61 5.37 4.70
CA ILE A 42 -16.06 5.41 4.96
C ILE A 42 -16.81 4.88 3.73
N LEU A 43 -16.53 5.43 2.54
CA LEU A 43 -17.18 5.01 1.30
C LEU A 43 -16.93 3.52 1.00
N GLY A 44 -15.69 3.05 1.17
CA GLY A 44 -15.31 1.66 0.96
C GLY A 44 -16.04 0.71 1.92
N PHE A 45 -16.16 1.09 3.19
CA PHE A 45 -16.91 0.32 4.19
C PHE A 45 -18.39 0.20 3.81
N PHE A 46 -19.04 1.33 3.49
CA PHE A 46 -20.45 1.32 3.07
C PHE A 46 -20.68 0.57 1.77
N ASN A 47 -19.77 0.67 0.80
CA ASN A 47 -19.87 -0.05 -0.46
C ASN A 47 -19.83 -1.57 -0.24
N VAL A 48 -18.86 -2.06 0.56
CA VAL A 48 -18.79 -3.49 0.92
C VAL A 48 -20.06 -3.91 1.64
N LEU A 49 -20.50 -3.13 2.63
CA LEU A 49 -21.69 -3.45 3.41
C LEU A 49 -22.95 -3.52 2.52
N GLN A 50 -23.14 -2.55 1.61
CA GLN A 50 -24.26 -2.52 0.67
C GLN A 50 -24.28 -3.75 -0.23
N VAL A 51 -23.17 -4.07 -0.90
CA VAL A 51 -23.08 -5.22 -1.82
C VAL A 51 -23.37 -6.53 -1.09
N HIS A 52 -22.83 -6.70 0.11
CA HIS A 52 -23.00 -7.95 0.86
C HIS A 52 -24.37 -8.04 1.54
N LEU A 53 -24.97 -6.93 1.99
CA LEU A 53 -26.35 -6.89 2.48
C LEU A 53 -27.35 -7.22 1.38
N GLU A 54 -27.16 -6.68 0.18
CA GLU A 54 -28.00 -6.96 -0.97
C GLU A 54 -27.94 -8.45 -1.33
N ARG A 55 -26.72 -9.03 -1.34
CA ARG A 55 -26.51 -10.47 -1.54
C ARG A 55 -27.19 -11.34 -0.47
N ILE A 56 -27.21 -10.90 0.79
CA ILE A 56 -27.91 -11.60 1.88
C ILE A 56 -29.42 -11.51 1.69
N THR A 57 -29.93 -10.32 1.35
CA THR A 57 -31.37 -10.05 1.20
C THR A 57 -31.96 -10.84 0.03
N HIS A 58 -31.26 -10.89 -1.10
CA HIS A 58 -31.66 -11.63 -2.29
C HIS A 58 -31.24 -13.11 -2.27
N ARG A 59 -30.59 -13.57 -1.19
CA ARG A 59 -30.10 -14.96 -1.00
C ARG A 59 -29.32 -15.50 -2.20
N GLU A 60 -28.44 -14.69 -2.78
CA GLU A 60 -27.65 -15.13 -3.93
C GLU A 60 -26.64 -16.22 -3.54
N SER A 61 -25.99 -16.81 -4.55
CA SER A 61 -24.92 -17.78 -4.33
C SER A 61 -23.82 -17.21 -3.41
N GLY A 62 -23.52 -17.94 -2.34
CA GLY A 62 -22.54 -17.50 -1.34
C GLY A 62 -23.04 -16.51 -0.30
N TRP A 63 -24.36 -16.30 -0.15
CA TRP A 63 -24.94 -15.39 0.87
C TRP A 63 -24.45 -15.67 2.31
N PHE A 64 -24.16 -16.94 2.64
CA PHE A 64 -23.62 -17.30 3.95
C PHE A 64 -22.25 -16.67 4.22
N TYR A 65 -21.38 -16.61 3.21
CA TYR A 65 -20.07 -15.94 3.34
C TYR A 65 -20.23 -14.44 3.51
N SER A 66 -21.22 -13.83 2.85
CA SER A 66 -21.58 -12.43 3.07
C SER A 66 -22.04 -12.18 4.51
N LEU A 67 -22.81 -13.10 5.09
CA LEU A 67 -23.24 -13.00 6.50
C LEU A 67 -22.04 -12.96 7.45
N VAL A 68 -21.11 -13.90 7.28
CA VAL A 68 -19.87 -13.97 8.08
C VAL A 68 -19.05 -12.69 7.93
N LEU A 69 -18.93 -12.16 6.71
CA LEU A 69 -18.21 -10.92 6.44
C LEU A 69 -18.85 -9.72 7.15
N VAL A 70 -20.16 -9.52 6.99
CA VAL A 70 -20.90 -8.39 7.60
C VAL A 70 -20.81 -8.47 9.13
N PHE A 71 -20.99 -9.67 9.69
CA PHE A 71 -20.86 -9.89 11.13
C PHE A 71 -19.45 -9.55 11.64
N THR A 72 -18.41 -10.03 10.94
CA THR A 72 -17.02 -9.72 11.30
C THR A 72 -16.72 -8.23 11.17
N ALA A 73 -17.23 -7.56 10.13
CA ALA A 73 -17.05 -6.13 9.93
C ALA A 73 -17.67 -5.31 11.07
N ILE A 74 -18.86 -5.71 11.56
CA ILE A 74 -19.50 -5.07 12.72
C ILE A 74 -18.68 -5.26 14.00
N ILE A 75 -18.18 -6.48 14.25
CA ILE A 75 -17.34 -6.76 15.43
C ILE A 75 -16.09 -5.88 15.42
N VAL A 76 -15.39 -5.80 14.29
CA VAL A 76 -14.19 -4.96 14.16
C VAL A 76 -14.51 -3.48 14.35
N LEU A 77 -15.65 -3.02 13.83
CA LEU A 77 -16.10 -1.65 14.01
C LEU A 77 -16.39 -1.32 15.48
N ILE A 78 -17.06 -2.22 16.20
CA ILE A 78 -17.37 -2.03 17.62
C ILE A 78 -16.08 -1.96 18.44
N PHE A 79 -15.13 -2.88 18.22
CA PHE A 79 -13.85 -2.84 18.93
C PHE A 79 -13.03 -1.60 18.58
N GLY A 80 -13.01 -1.21 17.29
CA GLY A 80 -12.28 -0.03 16.84
C GLY A 80 -12.85 1.29 17.35
N LEU A 81 -14.17 1.42 17.47
CA LEU A 81 -14.83 2.64 17.97
C LEU A 81 -14.94 2.69 19.50
N GLY A 82 -15.18 1.55 20.15
CA GLY A 82 -15.36 1.47 21.60
C GLY A 82 -14.04 1.56 22.38
N GLY A 83 -12.96 1.00 21.82
CA GLY A 83 -11.65 0.93 22.47
C GLY A 83 -10.55 1.76 21.81
N GLY A 84 -10.78 2.16 20.56
CA GLY A 84 -9.75 2.78 19.72
C GLY A 84 -8.75 1.76 19.16
N PRO A 85 -7.87 2.19 18.24
CA PRO A 85 -6.93 1.30 17.55
C PRO A 85 -5.83 0.68 18.45
N GLY A 86 -5.73 1.11 19.71
CA GLY A 86 -4.73 0.64 20.68
C GLY A 86 -5.23 -0.45 21.62
N ASP A 87 -6.52 -0.77 21.57
CA ASP A 87 -7.14 -1.70 22.52
C ASP A 87 -6.82 -3.17 22.20
N GLU A 88 -6.62 -3.98 23.24
CA GLU A 88 -6.24 -5.40 23.12
C GLU A 88 -7.15 -6.22 22.18
N PRO A 89 -8.50 -6.12 22.24
CA PRO A 89 -9.36 -6.84 21.30
C PRO A 89 -9.13 -6.45 19.84
N PHE A 90 -8.92 -5.16 19.57
CA PHE A 90 -8.64 -4.67 18.23
C PHE A 90 -7.25 -5.13 17.76
N LEU A 91 -6.23 -5.02 18.61
CA LEU A 91 -4.87 -5.48 18.33
C LEU A 91 -4.80 -6.99 18.11
N TRP A 92 -5.60 -7.78 18.84
CA TRP A 92 -5.71 -9.22 18.63
C TRP A 92 -6.22 -9.52 17.23
N PHE A 93 -7.31 -8.86 16.80
CA PHE A 93 -7.84 -9.04 15.44
C PHE A 93 -6.81 -8.64 14.38
N VAL A 94 -6.16 -7.50 14.56
CA VAL A 94 -5.09 -7.05 13.65
C VAL A 94 -3.98 -8.10 13.57
N ARG A 95 -3.53 -8.62 14.70
CA ARG A 95 -2.38 -9.53 14.76
C ARG A 95 -2.66 -10.90 14.20
N TRP A 96 -3.86 -11.44 14.44
CA TRP A 96 -4.18 -12.83 14.12
C TRP A 96 -5.01 -13.00 12.87
N VAL A 97 -5.68 -11.95 12.39
CA VAL A 97 -6.51 -12.00 11.18
C VAL A 97 -5.91 -11.13 10.09
N LEU A 98 -5.73 -9.83 10.36
CA LEU A 98 -5.31 -8.88 9.32
C LEU A 98 -3.86 -9.11 8.87
N LEU A 99 -2.92 -9.27 9.81
CA LEU A 99 -1.50 -9.48 9.49
C LEU A 99 -1.25 -10.77 8.70
N PRO A 100 -1.79 -11.95 9.07
CA PRO A 100 -1.56 -13.18 8.32
C PRO A 100 -2.19 -13.17 6.92
N LEU A 101 -3.37 -12.58 6.78
CA LEU A 101 -4.01 -12.40 5.46
C LEU A 101 -3.17 -11.49 4.56
N GLY A 102 -2.68 -10.37 5.11
CA GLY A 102 -1.76 -9.47 4.41
C GLY A 102 -0.46 -10.17 4.00
N ALA A 103 0.12 -10.97 4.89
CA ALA A 103 1.33 -11.74 4.62
C ALA A 103 1.12 -12.80 3.52
N SER A 104 -0.05 -13.44 3.49
CA SER A 104 -0.40 -14.43 2.46
C SER A 104 -0.48 -13.80 1.07
N ILE A 105 -1.13 -12.65 0.96
CA ILE A 105 -1.20 -11.88 -0.31
C ILE A 105 0.19 -11.39 -0.71
N ALA A 106 0.98 -10.89 0.25
CA ALA A 106 2.35 -10.46 0.00
C ALA A 106 3.24 -11.63 -0.48
N ALA A 107 3.08 -12.82 0.10
CA ALA A 107 3.79 -14.02 -0.32
C ALA A 107 3.43 -14.41 -1.77
N LEU A 108 2.14 -14.38 -2.12
CA LEU A 108 1.68 -14.60 -3.50
C LEU A 108 2.27 -13.56 -4.46
N LEU A 109 2.29 -12.29 -4.08
CA LEU A 109 2.91 -11.21 -4.85
C LEU A 109 4.39 -11.47 -5.10
N VAL A 110 5.15 -11.85 -4.07
CA VAL A 110 6.57 -12.19 -4.21
C VAL A 110 6.74 -13.36 -5.19
N PHE A 111 5.92 -14.40 -5.08
CA PHE A 111 5.98 -15.54 -6.00
C PHE A 111 5.69 -15.15 -7.45
N ILE A 112 4.63 -14.36 -7.68
CA ILE A 112 4.24 -13.86 -9.01
C ILE A 112 5.34 -12.96 -9.58
N LEU A 113 5.87 -12.03 -8.78
CA LEU A 113 6.94 -11.12 -9.21
C LEU A 113 8.23 -11.87 -9.53
N THR A 114 8.58 -12.88 -8.73
CA THR A 114 9.74 -13.74 -8.97
C THR A 114 9.58 -14.52 -10.28
N TYR A 115 8.40 -15.11 -10.51
CA TYR A 115 8.10 -15.80 -11.76
C TYR A 115 8.12 -14.86 -12.97
N ALA A 116 7.54 -13.66 -12.84
CA ALA A 116 7.57 -12.63 -13.88
C ALA A 116 9.00 -12.18 -14.19
N ALA A 117 9.83 -11.95 -13.16
CA ALA A 117 11.23 -11.61 -13.30
C ALA A 117 12.03 -12.73 -13.98
N TYR A 118 11.82 -13.99 -13.58
CA TYR A 118 12.44 -15.13 -14.25
C TYR A 118 12.05 -15.20 -15.73
N ARG A 119 10.76 -15.01 -16.04
CA ARG A 119 10.24 -14.97 -17.41
C ARG A 119 10.90 -13.84 -18.22
N THR A 120 11.01 -12.63 -17.68
CA THR A 120 11.59 -11.49 -18.40
C THR A 120 13.10 -11.64 -18.62
N LEU A 121 13.83 -12.16 -17.64
CA LEU A 121 15.27 -12.45 -17.73
C LEU A 121 15.59 -13.56 -18.75
N ARG A 122 14.72 -14.58 -18.84
CA ARG A 122 14.91 -15.70 -19.77
C ARG A 122 14.64 -15.30 -21.22
N LEU A 123 13.72 -14.37 -21.47
CA LEU A 123 13.35 -14.01 -22.84
C LEU A 123 14.34 -13.07 -23.52
N ARG A 124 15.07 -12.17 -22.83
CA ARG A 124 16.16 -11.35 -23.42
C ARG A 124 17.17 -10.87 -22.38
N ARG A 125 18.49 -10.93 -22.68
CA ARG A 125 19.57 -10.22 -21.96
C ARG A 125 19.42 -8.70 -22.19
N GLN A 126 18.46 -8.07 -21.51
CA GLN A 126 18.25 -6.62 -21.57
C GLN A 126 18.81 -5.97 -20.31
N ALA A 127 19.21 -4.69 -20.43
CA ALA A 127 19.69 -3.84 -19.33
C ALA A 127 18.79 -3.89 -18.07
N GLY A 128 17.50 -4.23 -18.21
CA GLY A 128 16.58 -4.43 -17.09
C GLY A 128 16.98 -5.53 -16.12
N GLY A 129 17.63 -6.61 -16.58
CA GLY A 129 18.10 -7.67 -15.69
C GLY A 129 19.28 -7.27 -14.82
N LEU A 130 20.18 -6.44 -15.36
CA LEU A 130 21.29 -5.83 -14.63
C LEU A 130 20.79 -4.81 -13.60
N LEU A 131 19.83 -3.95 -13.99
CA LEU A 131 19.19 -3.01 -13.05
C LEU A 131 18.45 -3.73 -11.92
N PHE A 132 17.78 -4.84 -12.22
CA PHE A 132 17.13 -5.68 -11.20
C PHE A 132 18.16 -6.27 -10.24
N LEU A 133 19.25 -6.88 -10.75
CA LEU A 133 20.31 -7.44 -9.92
C LEU A 133 20.96 -6.37 -9.02
N LEU A 134 21.25 -5.19 -9.59
CA LEU A 134 21.79 -4.05 -8.86
C LEU A 134 20.84 -3.61 -7.74
N SER A 135 19.55 -3.48 -8.05
CA SER A 135 18.51 -3.11 -7.07
C SER A 135 18.41 -4.13 -5.94
N VAL A 136 18.42 -5.43 -6.26
CA VAL A 136 18.39 -6.52 -5.28
C VAL A 136 19.61 -6.47 -4.36
N ILE A 137 20.82 -6.29 -4.90
CA ILE A 137 22.05 -6.16 -4.12
C ILE A 137 21.98 -4.96 -3.18
N VAL A 138 21.53 -3.79 -3.66
CA VAL A 138 21.38 -2.58 -2.85
C VAL A 138 20.38 -2.79 -1.70
N ILE A 139 19.24 -3.44 -1.99
CA ILE A 139 18.22 -3.73 -0.97
C ILE A 139 18.75 -4.73 0.08
N LEU A 140 19.49 -5.76 -0.34
CA LEU A 140 20.08 -6.76 0.55
C LEU A 140 21.14 -6.13 1.46
N LEU A 141 22.02 -5.28 0.92
CA LEU A 141 23.02 -4.55 1.71
C LEU A 141 22.38 -3.68 2.79
N GLY A 142 21.23 -3.06 2.50
CA GLY A 142 20.48 -2.26 3.47
C GLY A 142 19.87 -3.06 4.63
N ARG A 143 19.85 -4.40 4.57
CA ARG A 143 19.31 -5.28 5.63
C ARG A 143 20.39 -6.03 6.42
N VAL A 144 21.66 -5.94 6.03
CA VAL A 144 22.75 -6.64 6.74
C VAL A 144 23.05 -5.93 8.07
N THR A 145 22.70 -6.56 9.18
CA THR A 145 23.17 -6.17 10.52
C THR A 145 24.58 -6.72 10.74
N LEU A 146 25.60 -5.90 10.47
CA LEU A 146 26.97 -6.19 10.89
C LEU A 146 27.12 -5.88 12.40
N VAL A 147 27.35 -6.91 13.20
CA VAL A 147 27.69 -6.77 14.63
C VAL A 147 29.21 -6.63 14.73
N GLY A 148 29.72 -5.42 14.98
CA GLY A 148 31.16 -5.13 15.07
C GLY A 148 31.48 -3.64 15.35
N PRO A 149 32.77 -3.24 15.40
CA PRO A 149 33.21 -1.88 15.76
C PRO A 149 32.73 -0.78 14.79
N ALA A 150 32.36 -1.14 13.56
CA ALA A 150 31.70 -0.27 12.58
C ALA A 150 30.20 -0.02 12.89
N GLY A 151 29.69 -0.56 14.00
CA GLY A 151 28.29 -0.53 14.43
C GLY A 151 27.63 0.85 14.43
N PRO A 152 28.29 1.95 14.87
CA PRO A 152 27.65 3.26 14.89
C PRO A 152 27.41 3.85 13.49
N LEU A 153 28.38 3.70 12.57
CA LEU A 153 28.25 4.22 11.20
C LEU A 153 27.25 3.39 10.38
N VAL A 154 27.29 2.06 10.54
CA VAL A 154 26.33 1.15 9.90
C VAL A 154 24.92 1.34 10.46
N ALA A 155 24.77 1.60 11.76
CA ALA A 155 23.48 1.93 12.37
C ALA A 155 22.92 3.25 11.83
N TRP A 156 23.75 4.30 11.72
CA TRP A 156 23.33 5.58 11.12
C TRP A 156 22.85 5.42 9.66
N PHE A 157 23.59 4.68 8.84
CA PHE A 157 23.19 4.37 7.46
C PHE A 157 21.90 3.55 7.41
N ARG A 158 21.77 2.53 8.27
CA ARG A 158 20.57 1.69 8.35
C ARG A 158 19.34 2.50 8.76
N ASP A 159 19.45 3.34 9.78
CA ASP A 159 18.31 4.13 10.26
C ASP A 159 17.85 5.10 9.18
N ARG A 160 18.78 5.71 8.44
CA ARG A 160 18.47 6.57 7.29
C ARG A 160 17.86 5.80 6.12
N TRP A 161 18.35 4.58 5.87
CA TRP A 161 17.83 3.69 4.83
C TRP A 161 16.42 3.21 5.12
N LEU A 162 16.17 2.75 6.35
CA LEU A 162 14.83 2.36 6.82
C LEU A 162 13.88 3.54 6.74
N ALA A 163 14.36 4.71 7.08
CA ALA A 163 13.51 5.88 7.10
C ALA A 163 13.27 6.45 5.68
N ALA A 164 14.22 6.29 4.75
CA ALA A 164 13.98 6.47 3.31
C ALA A 164 13.01 5.41 2.75
N ALA A 165 13.08 4.15 3.21
CA ALA A 165 12.17 3.08 2.80
C ALA A 165 10.73 3.34 3.28
N THR A 166 10.55 3.80 4.52
CA THR A 166 9.23 4.21 5.03
C THR A 166 8.71 5.47 4.34
N GLY A 167 9.58 6.44 4.04
CA GLY A 167 9.27 7.59 3.19
C GLY A 167 8.81 7.18 1.79
N GLY A 168 9.52 6.23 1.16
CA GLY A 168 9.18 5.65 -0.14
C GLY A 168 7.85 4.88 -0.11
N MET A 169 7.59 4.11 0.96
CA MET A 169 6.29 3.43 1.15
C MET A 169 5.13 4.44 1.22
N ARG A 170 5.30 5.53 1.97
CA ARG A 170 4.32 6.61 2.03
C ARG A 170 4.15 7.26 0.65
N GLY A 171 5.24 7.58 -0.03
CA GLY A 171 5.23 8.13 -1.38
C GLY A 171 4.51 7.24 -2.39
N LEU A 172 4.69 5.91 -2.30
CA LEU A 172 4.01 4.93 -3.13
C LEU A 172 2.50 4.94 -2.87
N ILE A 173 2.07 4.94 -1.59
CA ILE A 173 0.65 4.99 -1.23
C ILE A 173 0.00 6.28 -1.76
N LEU A 174 0.67 7.43 -1.59
CA LEU A 174 0.21 8.72 -2.16
C LEU A 174 0.07 8.62 -3.68
N GLY A 175 1.08 8.05 -4.34
CA GLY A 175 1.12 7.89 -5.77
C GLY A 175 0.03 6.98 -6.33
N VAL A 176 -0.25 5.86 -5.66
CA VAL A 176 -1.34 4.94 -5.99
C VAL A 176 -2.69 5.59 -5.76
N ALA A 177 -2.89 6.30 -4.64
CA ALA A 177 -4.14 7.00 -4.35
C ALA A 177 -4.46 8.07 -5.40
N LEU A 178 -3.48 8.90 -5.78
CA LEU A 178 -3.65 9.87 -6.85
C LEU A 178 -3.90 9.19 -8.20
N GLY A 179 -3.25 8.04 -8.42
CA GLY A 179 -3.47 7.20 -9.58
C GLY A 179 -4.94 6.75 -9.68
N THR A 180 -5.47 6.14 -8.64
CA THR A 180 -6.85 5.64 -8.63
C THR A 180 -7.87 6.78 -8.78
N ILE A 181 -7.63 7.94 -8.17
CA ILE A 181 -8.49 9.14 -8.34
C ILE A 181 -8.49 9.59 -9.80
N ALA A 182 -7.33 9.68 -10.45
CA ALA A 182 -7.25 10.10 -11.84
C ALA A 182 -7.95 9.10 -12.79
N THR A 183 -7.85 7.79 -12.51
CA THR A 183 -8.62 6.77 -13.26
C THR A 183 -10.12 6.92 -13.02
N GLY A 184 -10.56 7.11 -11.77
CA GLY A 184 -11.97 7.35 -11.44
C GLY A 184 -12.52 8.60 -12.13
N LEU A 185 -11.75 9.69 -12.15
CA LEU A 185 -12.13 10.92 -12.83
C LEU A 185 -12.26 10.73 -14.34
N ARG A 186 -11.37 9.95 -14.98
CA ARG A 186 -11.48 9.62 -16.40
C ARG A 186 -12.76 8.84 -16.73
N LEU A 187 -13.12 7.89 -15.87
CA LEU A 187 -14.37 7.14 -15.99
C LEU A 187 -15.59 8.07 -15.85
N LEU A 188 -15.60 8.95 -14.84
CA LEU A 188 -16.70 9.89 -14.61
C LEU A 188 -16.85 10.95 -15.70
N LEU A 189 -15.73 11.41 -16.27
CA LEU A 189 -15.71 12.38 -17.37
C LEU A 189 -15.99 11.72 -18.73
N GLY A 190 -16.25 10.41 -18.78
CA GLY A 190 -16.56 9.70 -20.02
C GLY A 190 -15.41 9.68 -21.03
N ALA A 191 -14.18 9.95 -20.59
CA ALA A 191 -13.02 9.95 -21.47
C ALA A 191 -12.65 8.53 -21.96
N ASP A 192 -13.12 7.51 -21.25
CA ASP A 192 -13.12 6.09 -21.69
C ASP A 192 -14.47 5.68 -22.30
N ARG A 193 -15.03 6.51 -23.18
CA ARG A 193 -16.13 6.07 -24.06
C ARG A 193 -15.57 5.03 -25.02
N ILE A 194 -15.79 3.75 -24.70
CA ILE A 194 -15.63 2.63 -25.63
C ILE A 194 -16.42 3.01 -26.89
N GLN A 195 -15.71 3.15 -28.01
CA GLN A 195 -16.34 3.29 -29.32
C GLN A 195 -17.16 2.02 -29.53
N SER A 196 -18.47 2.15 -29.41
CA SER A 196 -19.45 1.18 -29.85
C SER A 196 -19.37 1.12 -31.38
N GLU A 197 -18.71 0.08 -31.90
CA GLU A 197 -19.09 -0.50 -33.19
C GLU A 197 -20.23 -1.51 -32.98
#